data_AF-A0A7V1IMA4-F1
#
_entry.id   AF-A0A7V1IMA4-F1
#
_cell.length_a   1.000
_cell.length_b   1.000
_cell.length_c   1.000
_cell.angle_alpha   90.00
_cell.angle_beta   90.00
_cell.angle_gamma   90.00
#
_symmetry.space_group_name_H-M   'P 1'
#
loop_
_entity.id
_entity.type
_entity.pdbx_description
1 polymer ?
#
loop_
_entity_poly.entity_id
_entity_poly.type
_entity_poly.pdbx_seq_one_letter_code
_entity_poly.pdbx_strand_id
1 'polypeptide(L)'
;MIVPVFFLWGAGSVVHPAWLVAPVLASAYGFSRRDAKTHDDFFLGFPSYWNILAIYLWLLSVGPVAGTIWVALLSIAVFVPIKYLYPSKVRPLSLRFWLGVGAFLWTGALIACVRWPAETNPLFLVQISLLYPAWYMWLSFKRGGFLRRSGSGSGGPGPTAEGT
;
A
#
# COMPACT_ATOMS: atom_id res chain seq x y z
N MET A 1 -13.04 1.16 -2.69
CA MET A 1 -12.93 2.12 -1.58
C MET A 1 -14.12 2.24 -0.66
N ILE A 2 -15.32 1.94 -1.15
CA ILE A 2 -16.55 2.13 -0.38
C ILE A 2 -16.61 1.17 0.82
N VAL A 3 -16.31 -0.11 0.63
CA VAL A 3 -16.34 -1.15 1.68
C VAL A 3 -15.49 -0.81 2.93
N PRO A 4 -14.19 -0.50 2.83
CA PRO A 4 -13.37 -0.23 4.02
C PRO A 4 -13.79 1.05 4.74
N VAL A 5 -14.32 2.04 4.02
CA VAL A 5 -14.81 3.29 4.61
C VAL A 5 -16.03 3.05 5.50
N PHE A 6 -17.00 2.27 5.02
CA PHE A 6 -18.14 1.86 5.84
C PHE A 6 -17.71 1.00 7.02
N PHE A 7 -16.72 0.13 6.82
CA PHE A 7 -16.18 -0.68 7.91
C PHE A 7 -15.50 0.17 9.00
N LEU A 8 -14.68 1.16 8.62
CA LEU A 8 -14.05 2.10 9.58
C LEU A 8 -15.07 2.89 10.39
N TRP A 9 -16.18 3.29 9.75
CA TRP A 9 -17.30 3.92 10.44
C TRP A 9 -17.95 2.98 11.44
N GLY A 10 -18.34 1.77 11.00
CA GLY A 10 -18.99 0.77 11.85
C GLY A 10 -18.10 0.28 12.99
N ALA A 11 -16.78 0.25 12.79
CA ALA A 11 -15.78 -0.12 13.79
C ALA A 11 -15.50 0.99 14.81
N GLY A 12 -16.05 2.20 14.65
CA GLY A 12 -15.77 3.33 15.54
C GLY A 12 -14.31 3.79 15.50
N SER A 13 -13.58 3.51 14.43
CA SER A 13 -12.14 3.78 14.32
C SER A 13 -11.81 5.22 13.90
N VAL A 14 -12.81 6.07 13.69
CA VAL A 14 -12.65 7.48 13.32
C VAL A 14 -13.43 8.39 14.26
N VAL A 15 -12.89 9.58 14.56
CA VAL A 15 -13.53 10.55 15.47
C VAL A 15 -14.79 11.17 14.90
N HIS A 16 -14.84 11.36 13.58
CA HIS A 16 -15.95 11.99 12.88
C HIS A 16 -16.05 11.43 11.46
N PRO A 17 -17.27 11.16 10.93
CA PRO A 17 -17.44 10.53 9.62
C PRO A 17 -16.86 11.36 8.47
N ALA A 18 -16.74 12.68 8.64
CA ALA A 18 -16.12 13.56 7.63
C ALA A 18 -14.69 13.13 7.25
N TRP A 19 -13.94 12.49 8.16
CA TRP A 19 -12.59 11.99 7.87
C TRP A 19 -12.57 10.86 6.84
N LEU A 20 -13.71 10.21 6.59
CA LEU A 20 -13.85 9.16 5.58
C LEU A 20 -13.86 9.70 4.15
N VAL A 21 -14.06 11.02 3.97
CA VAL A 21 -13.96 11.67 2.66
C VAL A 21 -12.52 11.67 2.17
N ALA A 22 -11.54 11.86 3.06
CA ALA A 22 -10.11 11.90 2.72
C ALA A 22 -9.62 10.64 1.97
N PRO A 23 -9.83 9.40 2.46
CA PRO A 23 -9.38 8.21 1.76
C PRO A 23 -10.13 7.99 0.44
N VAL A 24 -11.42 8.37 0.35
CA VAL A 24 -12.19 8.30 -0.90
C VAL A 24 -11.60 9.23 -1.96
N LEU A 25 -11.34 10.50 -1.61
CA LEU A 25 -10.74 11.47 -2.51
C LEU A 25 -9.31 11.09 -2.89
N ALA A 26 -8.50 10.65 -1.93
CA ALA A 26 -7.13 10.22 -2.16
C ALA A 26 -7.09 9.06 -3.17
N SER A 27 -7.98 8.06 -3.03
CA SER A 27 -8.09 6.98 -4.01
C SER A 27 -8.62 7.45 -5.36
N ALA A 28 -9.63 8.32 -5.42
CA ALA A 28 -10.12 8.86 -6.69
C ALA A 28 -9.00 9.59 -7.46
N TYR A 29 -8.19 10.36 -6.74
CA TYR A 29 -6.99 10.99 -7.29
C TYR A 29 -5.95 9.95 -7.76
N GLY A 30 -5.62 8.98 -6.89
CA GLY A 30 -4.66 7.92 -7.19
C GLY A 30 -5.01 7.11 -8.44
N PHE A 31 -6.31 6.80 -8.64
CA PHE A 31 -6.80 6.11 -9.84
C PHE A 31 -6.83 7.00 -11.09
N SER A 32 -6.99 8.32 -10.92
CA SER A 32 -7.01 9.29 -12.03
C SER A 32 -5.60 9.68 -12.51
N ARG A 33 -4.55 9.31 -11.77
CA ARG A 33 -3.17 9.62 -12.11
C ARG A 33 -2.71 8.82 -13.33
N ARG A 34 -2.49 9.50 -14.46
CA ARG A 34 -2.01 8.87 -15.71
C ARG A 34 -0.62 8.25 -15.54
N ASP A 35 0.21 8.82 -14.67
CA ASP A 35 1.56 8.33 -14.37
C ASP A 35 1.58 7.19 -13.34
N ALA A 36 0.43 6.69 -12.86
CA ALA A 36 0.36 5.67 -11.82
C ALA A 36 1.07 4.36 -12.19
N LYS A 37 1.21 4.09 -13.50
CA LYS A 37 2.00 2.97 -14.02
C LYS A 37 3.30 3.53 -14.58
N THR A 38 4.37 3.41 -13.81
CA THR A 38 5.70 3.71 -14.33
C THR A 38 6.12 2.66 -15.35
N HIS A 39 6.93 3.06 -16.34
CA HIS A 39 7.54 2.15 -17.32
C HIS A 39 8.37 1.03 -16.66
N ASP A 40 8.77 1.23 -15.40
CA ASP A 40 9.55 0.29 -14.58
C ASP A 40 8.70 -0.77 -13.84
N ASP A 41 7.41 -0.91 -14.15
CA ASP A 41 6.48 -1.85 -13.48
C ASP A 41 6.22 -1.57 -11.98
N PHE A 42 6.42 -0.34 -11.51
CA PHE A 42 6.06 0.09 -10.15
C PHE A 42 4.80 0.97 -10.12
N PHE A 43 4.09 0.92 -9.00
CA PHE A 43 3.04 1.89 -8.66
C PHE A 43 3.62 3.10 -7.94
N LEU A 44 3.07 4.28 -8.19
CA LEU A 44 3.47 5.51 -7.51
C LEU A 44 2.48 5.94 -6.43
N GLY A 45 3.01 6.12 -5.22
CA GLY A 45 2.25 6.54 -4.04
C GLY A 45 1.53 5.40 -3.35
N PHE A 46 1.04 5.67 -2.13
CA PHE A 46 0.44 4.64 -1.29
C PHE A 46 -0.65 3.90 -2.08
N PRO A 47 -0.48 2.59 -2.33
CA PRO A 47 -1.49 1.80 -2.99
C PRO A 47 -2.69 1.80 -2.05
N SER A 48 -3.87 2.06 -2.58
CA SER A 48 -5.12 2.28 -1.84
C SER A 48 -5.59 1.01 -1.07
N TYR A 49 -4.78 0.49 -0.17
CA TYR A 49 -4.93 -0.73 0.63
C TYR A 49 -5.67 -0.44 1.94
N TRP A 50 -6.75 0.32 1.81
CA TRP A 50 -7.57 0.76 2.93
C TRP A 50 -8.27 -0.39 3.65
N ASN A 51 -8.50 -1.51 2.96
CA ASN A 51 -9.00 -2.74 3.56
C ASN A 51 -8.03 -3.28 4.62
N ILE A 52 -6.73 -3.27 4.33
CA ILE A 52 -5.71 -3.78 5.24
C ILE A 52 -5.65 -2.88 6.48
N LEU A 53 -5.64 -1.55 6.27
CA LEU A 53 -5.70 -0.60 7.37
C LEU A 53 -6.92 -0.83 8.26
N ALA A 54 -8.11 -0.93 7.65
CA ALA A 54 -9.36 -1.07 8.37
C ALA A 54 -9.42 -2.35 9.21
N ILE A 55 -8.95 -3.48 8.67
CA ILE A 55 -8.84 -4.75 9.39
C ILE A 55 -7.91 -4.61 10.61
N TYR A 56 -6.75 -3.97 10.46
CA TYR A 56 -5.82 -3.81 11.58
C TYR A 56 -6.31 -2.84 12.65
N LEU A 57 -6.92 -1.71 12.27
CA LEU A 57 -7.51 -0.79 13.24
C LEU A 57 -8.58 -1.48 14.08
N TRP A 58 -9.37 -2.36 13.47
CA TRP A 58 -10.38 -3.15 14.16
C TRP A 58 -9.78 -4.27 15.02
N LEU A 59 -8.90 -5.11 14.46
CA LEU A 59 -8.28 -6.22 15.20
C LEU A 59 -7.47 -5.75 16.42
N LEU A 60 -6.81 -4.60 16.32
CA LEU A 60 -6.04 -4.01 17.42
C LEU A 60 -6.89 -3.12 18.34
N SER A 61 -8.20 -3.00 18.09
CA SER A 61 -9.10 -2.14 18.85
C SER A 61 -8.57 -0.70 18.98
N VAL A 62 -8.06 -0.15 17.88
CA VAL A 62 -7.44 1.19 17.87
C VAL A 62 -8.51 2.25 18.09
N GLY A 63 -8.30 3.10 19.09
CA GLY A 63 -9.22 4.18 19.41
C GLY A 63 -9.40 5.20 18.26
N PRO A 64 -10.52 5.95 18.26
CA PRO A 64 -10.94 6.78 17.13
C PRO A 64 -9.93 7.88 16.78
N VAL A 65 -9.24 8.47 17.76
CA VAL A 65 -8.22 9.49 17.54
C VAL A 65 -7.03 8.92 16.76
N ALA A 66 -6.47 7.81 17.23
CA ALA A 66 -5.34 7.15 16.59
C ALA A 66 -5.71 6.61 15.20
N GLY A 67 -6.89 6.02 15.05
CA GLY A 67 -7.37 5.56 13.74
C GLY A 67 -7.55 6.71 12.75
N THR A 68 -8.06 7.86 13.20
CA THR A 68 -8.16 9.08 12.36
C THR A 68 -6.78 9.57 11.92
N ILE A 69 -5.80 9.59 12.82
CA ILE A 69 -4.41 9.97 12.48
C ILE A 69 -3.87 9.05 11.39
N TRP A 70 -4.05 7.73 11.53
CA TRP A 70 -3.62 6.77 10.49
C TRP A 70 -4.31 7.00 9.15
N VAL A 71 -5.63 7.24 9.15
CA VAL A 71 -6.39 7.54 7.92
C VAL A 71 -5.86 8.81 7.25
N ALA A 72 -5.61 9.87 8.02
CA ALA A 72 -5.08 11.13 7.49
C ALA A 72 -3.66 10.96 6.93
N LEU A 73 -2.76 10.33 7.69
CA LEU A 73 -1.38 10.08 7.28
C LEU A 73 -1.30 9.26 5.99
N LEU A 74 -2.06 8.17 5.90
CA LEU A 74 -2.08 7.34 4.69
C LEU A 74 -2.76 8.03 3.52
N SER A 75 -3.72 8.93 3.76
CA SER A 75 -4.33 9.75 2.71
C SER A 75 -3.30 10.71 2.11
N ILE A 76 -2.48 11.34 2.95
CA ILE A 76 -1.36 12.18 2.52
C ILE A 76 -0.31 11.35 1.78
N ALA A 77 -0.03 10.12 2.23
CA ALA A 77 0.94 9.22 1.62
C ALA A 77 0.57 8.81 0.17
N VAL A 78 -0.69 8.91 -0.25
CA VAL A 78 -1.09 8.69 -1.65
C VAL A 78 -0.45 9.73 -2.59
N PHE A 79 -0.22 10.95 -2.10
CA PHE A 79 0.38 12.02 -2.90
C PHE A 79 1.91 11.88 -3.04
N VAL A 80 2.57 11.22 -2.09
CA VAL A 80 4.02 11.04 -2.06
C VAL A 80 4.45 10.02 -3.14
N PRO A 81 5.39 10.34 -4.06
CA PRO A 81 5.76 9.45 -5.18
C PRO A 81 6.72 8.32 -4.75
N ILE A 82 6.26 7.44 -3.86
CA ILE A 82 7.00 6.23 -3.46
C ILE A 82 6.68 5.11 -4.45
N LYS A 83 7.70 4.39 -4.94
CA LYS A 83 7.51 3.25 -5.84
C LYS A 83 7.15 1.98 -5.06
N TYR A 84 6.04 1.35 -5.39
CA TYR A 84 5.56 0.09 -4.80
C TYR A 84 5.63 -1.08 -5.78
N LEU A 85 6.04 -2.26 -5.29
CA LEU A 85 6.21 -3.46 -6.12
C LEU A 85 4.88 -3.98 -6.63
N TYR A 86 4.81 -4.26 -7.94
CA TYR A 86 3.68 -4.97 -8.53
C TYR A 86 3.88 -6.48 -8.38
N PRO A 87 3.13 -7.21 -7.52
CA PRO A 87 3.42 -8.61 -7.18
C PRO A 87 3.52 -9.55 -8.37
N SER A 88 2.71 -9.33 -9.42
CA SER A 88 2.71 -10.18 -10.62
C SER A 88 3.88 -9.91 -11.57
N LYS A 89 4.56 -8.77 -11.45
CA LYS A 89 5.68 -8.37 -12.33
C LYS A 89 7.04 -8.44 -11.64
N VAL A 90 7.08 -8.81 -10.35
CA VAL A 90 8.33 -8.97 -9.61
C VAL A 90 9.19 -10.07 -10.23
N ARG A 91 10.44 -9.72 -10.55
CA ARG A 91 11.50 -10.67 -10.90
C ARG A 91 12.53 -10.75 -9.76
N PRO A 92 13.14 -11.91 -9.47
CA PRO A 92 12.96 -13.22 -10.12
C PRO A 92 11.66 -13.95 -9.70
N LEU A 93 11.26 -14.99 -10.44
CA LEU A 93 10.02 -15.75 -10.21
C LEU A 93 9.96 -16.42 -8.83
N SER A 94 11.12 -16.80 -8.28
CA SER A 94 11.24 -17.34 -6.91
C SER A 94 10.73 -16.36 -5.86
N LEU A 95 11.03 -15.06 -6.01
CA LEU A 95 10.53 -14.05 -5.09
C LEU A 95 9.02 -13.85 -5.21
N ARG A 96 8.48 -13.92 -6.44
CA ARG A 96 7.03 -13.88 -6.67
C ARG A 96 6.33 -15.07 -6.00
N PHE A 97 6.93 -16.26 -6.06
CA PHE A 97 6.43 -17.44 -5.35
C PHE A 97 6.40 -17.22 -3.83
N TRP A 98 7.52 -16.78 -3.24
CA TRP A 98 7.60 -16.49 -1.80
C TRP A 98 6.65 -15.38 -1.34
N LEU A 99 6.44 -14.35 -2.16
CA LEU A 99 5.41 -13.33 -1.91
C LEU A 99 4.01 -13.94 -1.85
N GLY A 100 3.69 -14.86 -2.77
CA GLY A 100 2.41 -15.55 -2.81
C GLY A 100 2.20 -16.47 -1.61
N VAL A 101 3.20 -17.28 -1.26
CA VAL A 101 3.17 -18.14 -0.06
C VAL A 101 2.99 -17.30 1.20
N GLY A 102 3.77 -16.21 1.34
CA GLY A 102 3.64 -15.30 2.47
C GLY A 102 2.26 -14.65 2.55
N ALA A 103 1.68 -14.25 1.41
CA ALA A 103 0.32 -13.69 1.36
C ALA A 103 -0.73 -14.71 1.81
N PHE A 104 -0.59 -15.97 1.39
CA PHE A 104 -1.49 -17.04 1.77
C PHE A 104 -1.44 -17.32 3.28
N LEU A 105 -0.23 -17.47 3.83
CA LEU A 105 -0.02 -17.67 5.27
C LEU A 105 -0.54 -16.48 6.08
N TRP A 106 -0.24 -15.25 5.64
CA TRP A 106 -0.73 -14.03 6.27
C TRP A 106 -2.27 -13.95 6.27
N THR A 107 -2.92 -14.30 5.16
CA THR A 107 -4.38 -14.35 5.07
C THR A 107 -4.96 -15.39 6.03
N GLY A 108 -4.36 -16.59 6.09
CA GLY A 108 -4.74 -17.63 7.04
C GLY A 108 -4.60 -17.17 8.50
N ALA A 109 -3.52 -16.46 8.82
CA ALA A 109 -3.30 -15.89 10.15
C ALA A 109 -4.37 -14.85 10.51
N LEU A 110 -4.74 -13.96 9.58
CA LEU A 110 -5.82 -13.00 9.80
C LEU A 110 -7.17 -13.69 10.00
N ILE A 111 -7.49 -14.72 9.21
CA ILE A 111 -8.72 -15.51 9.39
C ILE A 111 -8.72 -16.16 10.78
N ALA A 112 -7.59 -16.69 11.23
CA ALA A 112 -7.47 -17.28 12.56
C ALA A 112 -7.69 -16.24 13.67
N CYS A 113 -7.13 -15.03 13.54
CA CYS A 113 -7.33 -13.94 14.49
C CYS A 113 -8.81 -13.53 14.60
N VAL A 114 -9.54 -13.53 13.48
CA VAL A 114 -10.98 -13.21 13.44
C VAL A 114 -11.82 -14.34 14.04
N ARG A 115 -11.46 -15.60 13.75
CA ARG A 115 -12.28 -16.78 14.09
C ARG A 115 -12.04 -17.29 15.51
N TRP A 116 -10.83 -17.17 16.02
CA TRP A 116 -10.39 -17.66 17.33
C TRP A 116 -9.58 -16.59 18.10
N PRO A 117 -10.20 -15.44 18.44
CA PRO A 117 -9.49 -14.34 19.10
C PRO A 117 -8.93 -14.75 20.47
N ALA A 118 -9.62 -15.61 21.23
CA ALA A 118 -9.18 -16.05 22.55
C ALA A 118 -7.87 -16.87 22.51
N GLU A 119 -7.65 -17.66 21.46
CA GLU A 119 -6.44 -18.47 21.32
C GLU A 119 -5.30 -17.70 20.64
N THR A 120 -5.63 -16.74 19.78
CA THR A 120 -4.64 -15.99 19.00
C THR A 120 -4.11 -14.75 19.70
N ASN A 121 -4.90 -14.13 20.59
CA ASN A 121 -4.50 -12.95 21.36
C ASN A 121 -3.27 -13.20 22.26
N PRO A 122 -3.20 -14.30 23.07
CA PRO A 122 -2.04 -14.57 23.91
C PRO A 122 -0.74 -14.80 23.11
N LEU A 123 -0.88 -15.23 21.85
CA LEU A 123 0.25 -15.47 20.94
C LEU A 123 0.71 -14.20 20.21
N PHE A 124 0.06 -13.06 20.46
CA PHE A 124 0.31 -11.79 19.75
C PHE A 124 0.25 -11.95 18.22
N LEU A 125 -0.62 -12.84 17.74
CA LEU A 125 -0.64 -13.24 16.32
C LEU A 125 -0.99 -12.06 15.40
N VAL A 126 -1.83 -11.13 15.86
CA VAL A 126 -2.16 -9.90 15.13
C VAL A 126 -0.90 -9.05 14.92
N GLN A 127 -0.09 -8.85 15.96
CA GLN A 127 1.15 -8.08 15.90
C GLN A 127 2.20 -8.79 15.05
N ILE A 128 2.33 -10.11 15.17
CA ILE A 128 3.24 -10.91 14.33
C ILE A 128 2.82 -10.83 12.86
N SER A 129 1.51 -10.82 12.57
CA SER A 129 1.02 -10.73 11.19
C SER A 129 1.45 -9.43 10.49
N LEU A 130 1.70 -8.33 11.24
CA LEU A 130 2.20 -7.06 10.69
C LEU A 130 3.59 -7.19 10.07
N LEU A 131 4.37 -8.22 10.43
CA LEU A 131 5.68 -8.47 9.85
C LEU A 131 5.61 -8.70 8.34
N TYR A 132 4.55 -9.33 7.84
CA TYR A 132 4.42 -9.58 6.40
C TYR A 132 4.16 -8.28 5.61
N PRO A 133 3.14 -7.44 5.94
CA PRO A 133 2.98 -6.12 5.34
C PRO A 133 4.24 -5.26 5.49
N ALA A 134 4.88 -5.24 6.66
CA ALA A 134 6.10 -4.45 6.89
C ALA A 134 7.26 -4.91 5.99
N TRP A 135 7.46 -6.23 5.87
CA TRP A 135 8.46 -6.81 4.98
C TRP A 135 8.16 -6.51 3.51
N TYR A 136 6.90 -6.59 3.08
CA TYR A 136 6.48 -6.23 1.73
C TYR A 136 6.73 -4.73 1.42
N MET A 137 6.45 -3.85 2.38
CA MET A 137 6.70 -2.41 2.27
C MET A 137 8.21 -2.12 2.18
N TRP A 138 9.01 -2.77 3.03
CA TRP A 138 10.47 -2.65 3.00
C TRP A 138 11.07 -3.14 1.68
N LEU A 139 10.61 -4.30 1.18
CA LEU A 139 11.03 -4.86 -0.11
C LEU A 139 10.67 -3.91 -1.26
N SER A 140 9.47 -3.32 -1.20
CA SER A 140 9.00 -2.33 -2.16
C SER A 140 9.88 -1.09 -2.17
N PHE A 141 10.20 -0.54 -1.00
CA PHE A 141 11.08 0.61 -0.87
C PHE A 141 12.50 0.33 -1.37
N LYS A 142 13.09 -0.81 -0.98
CA LYS A 142 14.45 -1.19 -1.36
C LYS A 142 14.62 -1.35 -2.88
N ARG A 143 13.60 -1.87 -3.57
CA ARG A 143 13.65 -2.15 -5.01
C ARG A 143 13.11 -1.03 -5.89
N GLY A 144 12.10 -0.30 -5.41
CA GLY A 144 11.51 0.82 -6.11
C GLY A 144 12.29 2.12 -5.92
N GLY A 145 12.68 2.43 -4.68
CA GLY A 145 13.24 3.72 -4.32
C GLY A 145 12.28 4.90 -4.50
N PHE A 146 12.77 6.12 -4.29
CA PHE A 146 12.05 7.32 -4.72
C PHE A 146 12.21 7.51 -6.23
N LEU A 147 11.19 8.06 -6.88
CA LEU A 147 11.28 8.41 -8.29
C LEU A 147 12.44 9.42 -8.48
N ARG A 148 13.56 8.96 -9.05
CA ARG A 148 14.58 9.86 -9.56
C ARG A 148 13.98 10.50 -10.81
N ARG A 149 13.67 11.80 -10.76
CA ARG A 149 13.40 12.58 -11.98
C ARG A 149 14.64 12.41 -12.85
N SER A 150 14.53 11.62 -13.92
CA SER A 150 15.52 11.60 -14.98
C SER A 150 15.54 13.03 -15.54
N GLY A 151 16.57 13.80 -15.20
CA GLY A 151 16.79 15.08 -15.84
C GLY A 151 16.97 14.83 -17.33
N SER A 152 15.99 15.24 -18.13
CA SER A 152 16.15 15.33 -19.57
C SER A 152 17.11 16.50 -19.86
N GLY A 153 18.41 16.23 -19.76
CA GLY A 153 19.42 17.00 -20.48
C GLY A 153 19.42 16.55 -21.93
N SER A 154 18.49 17.09 -22.71
CA SER A 154 18.53 17.03 -24.18
C SER A 154 19.77 17.78 -24.67
N GLY A 155 20.69 17.09 -25.32
CA GLY A 155 21.90 17.69 -25.87
C GLY A 155 22.72 16.71 -26.70
N GLY A 156 22.10 16.06 -27.69
CA GLY A 156 22.81 15.33 -28.73
C GLY A 156 22.28 15.75 -30.10
N PRO A 157 23.04 16.54 -30.89
CA PRO A 157 22.71 16.74 -32.29
C PRO A 157 22.90 15.41 -33.04
N GLY A 158 21.89 15.01 -33.81
CA GLY A 158 21.91 13.80 -34.62
C GLY A 158 23.00 13.83 -35.71
N PRO A 159 23.37 12.67 -36.27
CA PRO A 159 24.40 12.58 -37.29
C PRO A 159 23.93 13.28 -38.57
N THR A 160 24.72 14.24 -39.05
CA THR A 160 24.59 14.83 -40.38
C THR A 160 24.92 13.76 -41.42
N ALA A 161 23.88 13.23 -42.07
CA ALA A 161 24.00 12.52 -43.33
C ALA A 161 23.75 13.53 -44.45
N GLU A 162 24.80 13.88 -45.20
CA GLU A 162 24.68 14.27 -46.60
C GLU A 162 26.04 14.06 -47.25
N GLY A 163 26.09 13.11 -48.19
CA GLY A 163 27.17 12.92 -49.12
C GLY A 163 26.65 13.20 -50.52
N THR A 164 27.29 14.14 -51.20
CA THR A 164 27.58 14.15 -52.65
C THR A 164 28.78 15.07 -52.86
#